data_AF-A0A7T5USQ1-F1
#
_entry.id   AF-A0A7T5USQ1-F1
#
_cell.length_a   1.000
_cell.length_b   1.000
_cell.length_c   1.000
_cell.angle_alpha   90.00
_cell.angle_beta   90.00
_cell.angle_gamma   90.00
#
_symmetry.space_group_name_H-M   'P 1'
#
loop_
_entity.id
_entity.type
_entity.pdbx_description
1 polymer ?
#
loop_
_entity_poly.entity_id
_entity_poly.type
_entity_poly.pdbx_seq_one_letter_code
_entity_poly.pdbx_strand_id
1 'polypeptide(L)'
;MGKNKPYLINDGILYELGGVVLKETEGGFRIEANVDGSQYRFEDVLTAIRLNAINDFFLPTFSGGRIVAIRKSSNWKRVMIEFEPSIRNIKLGSSLFGVSSLVWVAKPLAFPYVVFVVQEDSCGDVSAAVYYRNQAIGSYNDPLFYANLPNNHGKRLCMNFSEASRQRTLIGKLGQAVDIFWNSIYNSDLDDLLEGNMHSARNHPKNFGDWVRKSRKKSWRRFITSIGWFPADLTVTEALDRNIGG
;
A
#
# COMPACT_ATOMS: atom_id res chain seq x y z
N MET A 1 -26.84 -33.84 16.05
CA MET A 1 -25.67 -32.99 16.34
C MET A 1 -24.81 -32.93 15.10
N GLY A 2 -24.68 -31.77 14.45
CA GLY A 2 -23.80 -31.60 13.30
C GLY A 2 -22.34 -31.43 13.74
N LYS A 3 -21.39 -32.00 12.99
CA LYS A 3 -19.95 -31.75 13.20
C LYS A 3 -19.54 -30.50 12.42
N ASN A 4 -18.82 -29.58 13.08
CA ASN A 4 -18.20 -28.44 12.40
C ASN A 4 -17.16 -28.93 11.38
N LYS A 5 -17.13 -28.34 10.18
CA LYS A 5 -16.16 -28.64 9.11
C LYS A 5 -15.18 -27.47 8.90
N PRO A 6 -13.92 -27.69 8.46
CA PRO A 6 -12.85 -26.68 8.38
C PRO A 6 -12.77 -25.90 7.04
N TYR A 7 -11.82 -24.94 6.97
CA TYR A 7 -12.04 -23.60 6.38
C TYR A 7 -10.79 -22.98 5.66
N LEU A 8 -10.89 -22.47 4.40
CA LEU A 8 -9.91 -21.67 3.59
C LEU A 8 -10.57 -20.91 2.37
N ILE A 9 -10.76 -19.56 2.33
CA ILE A 9 -11.35 -18.88 1.11
C ILE A 9 -10.22 -18.58 0.14
N ASN A 10 -10.45 -18.76 -1.17
CA ASN A 10 -9.62 -18.17 -2.21
C ASN A 10 -10.45 -17.42 -3.27
N ASP A 11 -9.93 -16.31 -3.80
CA ASP A 11 -10.50 -15.48 -4.88
C ASP A 11 -12.01 -15.14 -4.77
N GLY A 12 -12.54 -15.09 -3.54
CA GLY A 12 -13.95 -14.79 -3.26
C GLY A 12 -14.90 -16.00 -3.35
N ILE A 13 -14.39 -17.21 -3.55
CA ILE A 13 -15.16 -18.45 -3.62
C ILE A 13 -15.07 -19.21 -2.29
N LEU A 14 -16.20 -19.80 -1.89
CA LEU A 14 -16.34 -20.71 -0.75
C LEU A 14 -16.59 -22.14 -1.26
N TYR A 15 -15.85 -23.09 -0.72
CA TYR A 15 -15.86 -24.53 -0.98
C TYR A 15 -15.62 -25.29 0.37
N GLU A 16 -15.49 -26.63 0.41
CA GLU A 16 -15.52 -27.42 1.68
C GLU A 16 -14.39 -28.48 1.83
N LEU A 17 -13.54 -28.36 2.87
CA LEU A 17 -12.29 -29.14 2.97
C LEU A 17 -12.51 -30.64 3.28
N GLY A 18 -12.57 -31.46 2.23
CA GLY A 18 -12.75 -32.91 2.29
C GLY A 18 -11.46 -33.72 2.48
N GLY A 19 -11.09 -33.98 3.74
CA GLY A 19 -10.15 -35.05 4.10
C GLY A 19 -8.65 -34.71 3.98
N VAL A 20 -8.07 -34.23 5.07
CA VAL A 20 -6.61 -34.01 5.21
C VAL A 20 -5.93 -35.32 5.62
N VAL A 21 -4.79 -35.65 4.99
CA VAL A 21 -3.93 -36.77 5.40
C VAL A 21 -2.63 -36.22 5.98
N LEU A 22 -2.36 -36.55 7.25
CA LEU A 22 -1.08 -36.34 7.90
C LEU A 22 -0.13 -37.48 7.55
N LYS A 23 1.10 -37.15 7.15
CA LYS A 23 2.22 -38.11 7.07
C LYS A 23 3.35 -37.63 7.97
N GLU A 24 3.82 -38.53 8.83
CA GLU A 24 5.01 -38.32 9.66
C GLU A 24 6.26 -38.69 8.88
N THR A 25 7.33 -37.91 9.05
CA THR A 25 8.64 -38.12 8.39
C THR A 25 9.76 -37.77 9.37
N GLU A 26 10.96 -38.34 9.18
CA GLU A 26 12.13 -38.02 10.00
C GLU A 26 12.58 -36.56 9.74
N GLY A 27 12.07 -35.63 10.55
CA GLY A 27 12.19 -34.19 10.37
C GLY A 27 10.90 -33.41 10.64
N GLY A 28 9.73 -34.07 10.64
CA GLY A 28 8.45 -33.46 11.01
C GLY A 28 7.23 -34.06 10.30
N PHE A 29 6.06 -33.45 10.55
CA PHE A 29 4.81 -33.82 9.90
C PHE A 29 4.59 -33.03 8.61
N ARG A 30 4.29 -33.72 7.51
CA ARG A 30 3.79 -33.13 6.26
C ARG A 30 2.28 -33.24 6.23
N ILE A 31 1.62 -32.09 6.08
CA ILE A 31 0.17 -31.98 5.88
C ILE A 31 -0.09 -31.80 4.39
N GLU A 32 -0.89 -32.69 3.81
CA GLU A 32 -1.40 -32.55 2.44
C GLU A 32 -2.93 -32.38 2.49
N ALA A 33 -3.42 -31.31 1.87
CA ALA A 33 -4.83 -30.95 1.83
C ALA A 33 -5.23 -30.64 0.38
N ASN A 34 -6.15 -31.41 -0.18
CA ASN A 34 -6.83 -31.02 -1.42
C ASN A 34 -7.87 -29.94 -1.07
N VAL A 35 -7.84 -28.83 -1.80
CA VAL A 35 -8.60 -27.62 -1.43
C VAL A 35 -9.86 -27.48 -2.26
N ASP A 36 -10.95 -28.00 -1.69
CA ASP A 36 -12.24 -27.31 -1.68
C ASP A 36 -12.26 -26.47 -0.38
N GLY A 37 -12.34 -25.13 -0.41
CA GLY A 37 -11.97 -24.29 0.74
C GLY A 37 -13.02 -23.36 1.40
N SER A 38 -13.25 -23.45 2.74
CA SER A 38 -14.18 -22.52 3.49
C SER A 38 -13.53 -21.17 3.92
N GLN A 39 -13.15 -20.80 5.18
CA GLN A 39 -12.40 -19.51 5.45
C GLN A 39 -11.26 -19.46 6.53
N TYR A 40 -9.96 -19.28 6.17
CA TYR A 40 -8.82 -19.18 7.12
C TYR A 40 -8.77 -17.87 7.95
N ARG A 41 -8.10 -17.92 9.12
CA ARG A 41 -7.65 -16.75 9.90
C ARG A 41 -6.26 -16.26 9.49
N PHE A 42 -6.07 -14.94 9.51
CA PHE A 42 -4.84 -14.27 9.04
C PHE A 42 -3.65 -14.53 9.98
N GLU A 43 -3.89 -14.63 11.28
CA GLU A 43 -2.87 -14.87 12.31
C GLU A 43 -2.27 -16.28 12.21
N ASP A 44 -3.08 -17.28 11.87
CA ASP A 44 -2.64 -18.67 11.71
C ASP A 44 -1.81 -18.83 10.43
N VAL A 45 -2.22 -18.18 9.33
CA VAL A 45 -1.44 -18.07 8.09
C VAL A 45 -0.09 -17.37 8.35
N LEU A 46 -0.09 -16.23 9.06
CA LEU A 46 1.15 -15.57 9.50
C LEU A 46 2.04 -16.44 10.39
N THR A 47 1.46 -17.35 11.16
CA THR A 47 2.20 -18.26 12.05
C THR A 47 2.86 -19.39 11.26
N ALA A 48 2.18 -19.95 10.27
CA ALA A 48 2.77 -20.92 9.33
C ALA A 48 3.93 -20.32 8.52
N ILE A 49 3.79 -19.06 8.07
CA ILE A 49 4.84 -18.29 7.38
C ILE A 49 6.01 -17.96 8.32
N ARG A 50 5.74 -17.71 9.61
CA ARG A 50 6.81 -17.44 10.61
C ARG A 50 7.68 -18.64 10.92
N LEU A 51 7.17 -19.86 10.75
CA LEU A 51 7.86 -21.10 11.14
C LEU A 51 8.66 -21.74 9.99
N ASN A 52 8.36 -21.40 8.73
CA ASN A 52 9.03 -21.97 7.55
C ASN A 52 9.72 -20.87 6.75
N ALA A 53 11.03 -21.00 6.53
CA ALA A 53 11.87 -19.95 5.97
C ALA A 53 11.62 -19.73 4.45
N ILE A 54 10.64 -18.89 4.13
CA ILE A 54 10.30 -18.48 2.76
C ILE A 54 10.45 -16.96 2.67
N ASN A 55 11.21 -16.47 1.68
CA ASN A 55 11.60 -15.06 1.57
C ASN A 55 10.53 -14.17 0.89
N ASP A 56 9.57 -14.76 0.18
CA ASP A 56 8.53 -14.06 -0.57
C ASP A 56 7.13 -14.58 -0.17
N PHE A 57 6.19 -13.68 0.14
CA PHE A 57 4.80 -14.07 0.42
C PHE A 57 3.77 -12.96 0.13
N PHE A 58 2.66 -13.34 -0.51
CA PHE A 58 1.50 -12.47 -0.78
C PHE A 58 0.47 -12.55 0.36
N LEU A 59 0.36 -11.49 1.17
CA LEU A 59 -0.69 -11.40 2.19
C LEU A 59 -2.01 -10.90 1.56
N PRO A 60 -3.17 -11.46 1.95
CA PRO A 60 -4.47 -11.06 1.41
C PRO A 60 -4.82 -9.62 1.78
N THR A 61 -5.81 -9.08 1.05
CA THR A 61 -6.07 -7.65 0.90
C THR A 61 -6.24 -6.88 2.21
N PHE A 62 -5.40 -5.85 2.39
CA PHE A 62 -5.87 -4.60 3.01
C PHE A 62 -6.97 -4.00 2.11
N SER A 63 -7.89 -3.19 2.62
CA SER A 63 -9.11 -2.78 1.90
C SER A 63 -8.85 -2.08 0.54
N GLY A 64 -8.82 -2.88 -0.53
CA GLY A 64 -8.50 -2.47 -1.89
C GLY A 64 -7.00 -2.41 -2.26
N GLY A 65 -6.11 -3.10 -1.51
CA GLY A 65 -4.68 -3.18 -1.81
C GLY A 65 -4.03 -4.51 -1.41
N ARG A 66 -3.10 -4.99 -2.24
CA ARG A 66 -2.38 -6.27 -2.12
C ARG A 66 -0.96 -6.06 -1.60
N ILE A 67 -0.44 -6.98 -0.78
CA ILE A 67 0.98 -6.97 -0.39
C ILE A 67 1.78 -7.66 -1.49
N VAL A 68 2.71 -6.92 -2.11
CA VAL A 68 3.46 -7.35 -3.29
C VAL A 68 4.78 -8.02 -2.93
N ALA A 69 5.45 -7.52 -1.89
CA ALA A 69 6.74 -8.02 -1.43
C ALA A 69 6.95 -7.72 0.05
N ILE A 70 7.77 -8.56 0.71
CA ILE A 70 8.23 -8.35 2.08
C ILE A 70 9.74 -8.58 2.08
N ARG A 71 10.52 -7.65 2.62
CA ARG A 71 11.97 -7.79 2.75
C ARG A 71 12.39 -7.57 4.20
N LYS A 72 13.33 -8.36 4.71
CA LYS A 72 13.79 -8.29 6.10
C LYS A 72 15.31 -8.24 6.16
N SER A 73 15.83 -7.46 7.10
CA SER A 73 17.22 -7.46 7.56
C SER A 73 17.26 -7.72 9.09
N SER A 74 18.44 -7.66 9.71
CA SER A 74 18.58 -7.75 11.16
C SER A 74 17.89 -6.58 11.88
N ASN A 75 17.98 -5.37 11.32
CA ASN A 75 17.60 -4.11 11.98
C ASN A 75 16.32 -3.48 11.40
N TRP A 76 15.70 -4.08 10.39
CA TRP A 76 14.47 -3.56 9.78
C TRP A 76 13.66 -4.63 9.03
N LYS A 77 12.38 -4.34 8.81
CA LYS A 77 11.46 -5.08 7.95
C LYS A 77 10.69 -4.10 7.06
N ARG A 78 10.67 -4.37 5.76
CA ARG A 78 9.92 -3.60 4.75
C ARG A 78 8.79 -4.43 4.18
N VAL A 79 7.68 -3.78 3.87
CA VAL A 79 6.52 -4.35 3.19
C VAL A 79 6.10 -3.40 2.09
N MET A 80 5.95 -3.92 0.87
CA MET A 80 5.38 -3.17 -0.25
C MET A 80 3.90 -3.51 -0.42
N ILE A 81 3.05 -2.49 -0.46
CA ILE A 81 1.59 -2.62 -0.65
C ILE A 81 1.18 -1.84 -1.89
N GLU A 82 0.49 -2.49 -2.83
CA GLU A 82 -0.05 -1.85 -4.02
C GLU A 82 -1.58 -1.75 -3.96
N PHE A 83 -2.12 -0.56 -4.18
CA PHE A 83 -3.54 -0.28 -4.34
C PHE A 83 -3.89 -0.08 -5.81
N GLU A 84 -5.04 -0.60 -6.23
CA GLU A 84 -5.52 -0.41 -7.60
C GLU A 84 -5.86 1.05 -7.95
N PRO A 85 -5.82 1.41 -9.25
CA PRO A 85 -6.39 2.63 -9.78
C PRO A 85 -7.81 2.84 -9.28
N SER A 86 -8.00 3.91 -8.51
CA SER A 86 -9.22 4.20 -7.75
C SER A 86 -9.45 5.71 -7.61
N ILE A 87 -10.71 6.09 -7.38
CA ILE A 87 -11.05 7.45 -6.91
C ILE A 87 -11.07 7.42 -5.38
N ARG A 88 -10.40 8.38 -4.76
CA ARG A 88 -10.38 8.58 -3.30
C ARG A 88 -10.77 10.02 -2.98
N ASN A 89 -11.47 10.22 -1.86
CA ASN A 89 -11.78 11.54 -1.35
C ASN A 89 -10.62 12.02 -0.47
N ILE A 90 -9.81 12.94 -0.98
CA ILE A 90 -8.67 13.51 -0.26
C ILE A 90 -9.10 14.79 0.45
N LYS A 91 -8.68 14.96 1.70
CA LYS A 91 -8.89 16.20 2.46
C LYS A 91 -7.85 17.21 2.00
N LEU A 92 -8.28 18.25 1.30
CA LEU A 92 -7.42 19.34 0.83
C LEU A 92 -7.74 20.59 1.66
N GLY A 93 -6.73 21.26 2.21
CA GLY A 93 -6.87 22.54 2.89
C GLY A 93 -7.37 23.63 1.93
N SER A 94 -8.15 24.59 2.42
CA SER A 94 -8.77 25.60 1.52
C SER A 94 -7.77 26.57 0.87
N SER A 95 -6.53 26.65 1.39
CA SER A 95 -5.41 27.39 0.78
C SER A 95 -5.09 26.89 -0.63
N LEU A 96 -5.14 25.57 -0.87
CA LEU A 96 -4.98 24.93 -2.19
C LEU A 96 -6.10 25.28 -3.20
N PHE A 97 -7.06 26.10 -2.79
CA PHE A 97 -8.11 26.70 -3.63
C PHE A 97 -8.17 28.23 -3.53
N GLY A 98 -7.14 28.87 -2.95
CA GLY A 98 -7.08 30.34 -2.80
C GLY A 98 -7.99 30.91 -1.70
N VAL A 99 -8.40 30.10 -0.72
CA VAL A 99 -9.27 30.52 0.39
C VAL A 99 -8.50 30.51 1.72
N SER A 100 -8.57 31.62 2.45
CA SER A 100 -7.74 31.90 3.63
C SER A 100 -8.27 31.34 4.97
N SER A 101 -9.02 30.23 4.95
CA SER A 101 -9.62 29.64 6.16
C SER A 101 -9.05 28.27 6.51
N LEU A 102 -9.01 27.93 7.80
CA LEU A 102 -8.59 26.63 8.34
C LEU A 102 -9.61 25.51 8.10
N VAL A 103 -10.37 25.59 7.00
CA VAL A 103 -11.33 24.59 6.56
C VAL A 103 -10.65 23.65 5.57
N TRP A 104 -10.77 22.35 5.79
CA TRP A 104 -10.44 21.33 4.80
C TRP A 104 -11.69 20.90 4.04
N VAL A 105 -11.54 20.51 2.78
CA VAL A 105 -12.64 20.03 1.95
C VAL A 105 -12.25 18.70 1.32
N ALA A 106 -13.05 17.66 1.55
CA ALA A 106 -12.91 16.38 0.88
C ALA A 106 -13.22 16.55 -0.63
N LYS A 107 -12.29 16.19 -1.50
CA LYS A 107 -12.47 16.23 -2.97
C LYS A 107 -12.11 14.88 -3.61
N PRO A 108 -12.88 14.39 -4.60
CA PRO A 108 -12.56 13.15 -5.30
C PRO A 108 -11.39 13.38 -6.26
N LEU A 109 -10.27 12.72 -5.98
CA LEU A 109 -9.10 12.61 -6.87
C LEU A 109 -8.97 11.17 -7.36
N ALA A 110 -8.68 11.01 -8.65
CA ALA A 110 -8.38 9.73 -9.28
C ALA A 110 -6.88 9.47 -9.19
N PHE A 111 -6.51 8.29 -8.69
CA PHE A 111 -5.14 7.85 -8.51
C PHE A 111 -4.78 6.69 -9.45
N PRO A 112 -3.51 6.62 -9.91
CA PRO A 112 -2.93 5.47 -10.61
C PRO A 112 -2.80 4.26 -9.66
N TYR A 113 -2.01 3.23 -10.00
CA TYR A 113 -1.60 2.27 -8.97
C TYR A 113 -0.77 3.02 -7.92
N VAL A 114 -1.10 2.85 -6.64
CA VAL A 114 -0.41 3.52 -5.53
C VAL A 114 0.37 2.49 -4.73
N VAL A 115 1.69 2.64 -4.72
CA VAL A 115 2.64 1.70 -4.13
C VAL A 115 3.24 2.32 -2.87
N PHE A 116 2.86 1.78 -1.71
CA PHE A 116 3.49 2.08 -0.44
C PHE A 116 4.70 1.16 -0.26
N VAL A 117 5.79 1.70 0.29
CA VAL A 117 6.83 0.90 0.95
C VAL A 117 6.90 1.36 2.39
N VAL A 118 6.53 0.47 3.31
CA VAL A 118 6.51 0.75 4.76
C VAL A 118 7.65 -0.01 5.41
N GLN A 119 8.51 0.71 6.14
CA GLN A 119 9.64 0.18 6.92
C GLN A 119 9.31 0.26 8.41
N GLU A 120 9.31 -0.89 9.07
CA GLU A 120 9.42 -1.04 10.53
C GLU A 120 10.90 -1.27 10.88
N ASP A 121 11.46 -0.57 11.85
CA ASP A 121 12.85 -0.76 12.31
C ASP A 121 12.96 -1.64 13.58
N SER A 122 14.17 -1.80 14.11
CA SER A 122 14.45 -2.58 15.33
C SER A 122 13.92 -1.95 16.63
N CYS A 123 13.66 -0.64 16.64
CA CYS A 123 12.95 0.03 17.74
C CYS A 123 11.43 -0.14 17.61
N GLY A 124 10.96 -0.55 16.42
CA GLY A 124 9.56 -0.70 16.07
C GLY A 124 8.95 0.59 15.53
N ASP A 125 9.75 1.63 15.27
CA ASP A 125 9.27 2.85 14.63
C ASP A 125 9.00 2.61 13.15
N VAL A 126 8.07 3.40 12.61
CA VAL A 126 7.51 3.21 11.27
C VAL A 126 7.87 4.40 10.40
N SER A 127 8.42 4.13 9.22
CA SER A 127 8.60 5.11 8.14
C SER A 127 7.97 4.59 6.85
N ALA A 128 7.44 5.47 6.01
CA ALA A 128 6.73 5.08 4.80
C ALA A 128 7.03 6.03 3.63
N ALA A 129 7.26 5.43 2.46
CA ALA A 129 7.39 6.11 1.18
C ALA A 129 6.23 5.72 0.27
N VAL A 130 5.76 6.64 -0.57
CA VAL A 130 4.69 6.37 -1.55
C VAL A 130 5.15 6.73 -2.96
N TYR A 131 4.86 5.81 -3.88
CA TYR A 131 5.16 5.85 -5.30
C TYR A 131 3.89 5.59 -6.13
N TYR A 132 3.91 5.95 -7.40
CA TYR A 132 2.85 5.68 -8.36
C TYR A 132 3.32 4.76 -9.49
N ARG A 133 2.37 4.11 -10.17
CA ARG A 133 2.59 3.37 -11.43
C ARG A 133 1.37 3.37 -12.35
N ASN A 134 1.59 3.37 -13.66
CA ASN A 134 0.52 3.28 -14.67
C ASN A 134 0.00 1.83 -14.92
N GLN A 135 0.66 0.82 -14.36
CA GLN A 135 0.30 -0.61 -14.45
C GLN A 135 0.67 -1.31 -13.13
N ALA A 136 -0.01 -2.42 -12.80
CA ALA A 136 0.29 -3.24 -11.62
C ALA A 136 1.73 -3.77 -11.63
N ILE A 137 2.33 -3.99 -10.46
CA ILE A 137 3.64 -4.66 -10.32
C ILE A 137 3.56 -6.09 -10.84
N GLY A 138 4.32 -6.38 -11.90
CA GLY A 138 4.52 -7.71 -12.46
C GLY A 138 5.96 -8.24 -12.28
N SER A 139 6.93 -7.36 -12.02
CA SER A 139 8.33 -7.74 -11.81
C SER A 139 9.04 -6.88 -10.76
N TYR A 140 10.02 -7.50 -10.09
CA TYR A 140 10.98 -6.86 -9.19
C TYR A 140 11.86 -5.79 -9.86
N ASN A 141 11.97 -5.81 -11.19
CA ASN A 141 12.73 -4.84 -11.99
C ASN A 141 11.86 -3.72 -12.58
N ASP A 142 10.55 -3.71 -12.30
CA ASP A 142 9.67 -2.68 -12.85
C ASP A 142 9.96 -1.30 -12.22
N PRO A 143 9.84 -0.19 -12.98
CA PRO A 143 10.08 1.16 -12.49
C PRO A 143 8.96 1.70 -11.60
N LEU A 144 9.35 2.58 -10.69
CA LEU A 144 8.47 3.39 -9.83
C LEU A 144 8.51 4.87 -10.24
N PHE A 145 7.43 5.59 -9.92
CA PHE A 145 7.28 7.03 -10.18
C PHE A 145 6.97 7.77 -8.87
N TYR A 146 7.31 9.05 -8.76
CA TYR A 146 7.03 9.80 -7.53
C TYR A 146 5.52 10.03 -7.33
N ALA A 147 5.04 9.79 -6.10
CA ALA A 147 3.75 10.28 -5.67
C ALA A 147 3.86 11.77 -5.28
N ASN A 148 2.98 12.60 -5.83
CA ASN A 148 3.16 14.06 -5.90
C ASN A 148 2.09 14.86 -5.11
N LEU A 149 1.55 14.29 -4.04
CA LEU A 149 0.71 15.04 -3.09
C LEU A 149 1.60 15.79 -2.05
N PRO A 150 1.22 16.99 -1.59
CA PRO A 150 2.05 17.86 -0.72
C PRO A 150 2.69 17.21 0.52
N ASN A 151 2.02 16.26 1.19
CA ASN A 151 2.49 15.68 2.44
C ASN A 151 3.52 14.52 2.25
N ASN A 152 4.12 14.40 1.05
CA ASN A 152 5.15 13.41 0.71
C ASN A 152 6.55 14.04 0.66
N HIS A 153 6.88 14.89 1.65
CA HIS A 153 8.12 15.66 1.66
C HIS A 153 9.36 14.75 1.70
N GLY A 154 10.31 14.96 0.78
CA GLY A 154 11.55 14.17 0.73
C GLY A 154 11.33 12.66 0.52
N LYS A 155 10.26 12.25 -0.18
CA LYS A 155 9.81 10.86 -0.35
C LYS A 155 9.25 10.19 0.93
N ARG A 156 9.04 10.94 2.02
CA ARG A 156 8.48 10.46 3.28
C ARG A 156 7.03 10.94 3.43
N LEU A 157 6.16 10.06 3.89
CA LEU A 157 4.92 10.48 4.51
C LEU A 157 5.23 11.22 5.82
N CYS A 158 4.67 12.42 5.98
CA CYS A 158 4.67 13.18 7.24
C CYS A 158 3.76 12.51 8.28
N MET A 159 4.16 11.33 8.78
CA MET A 159 3.44 10.61 9.83
C MET A 159 3.74 11.23 11.19
N ASN A 160 2.69 11.50 11.98
CA ASN A 160 2.83 11.82 13.39
C ASN A 160 3.25 10.53 14.14
N PHE A 161 4.57 10.37 14.35
CA PHE A 161 5.19 9.20 14.98
C PHE A 161 4.48 8.75 16.26
N SER A 162 3.96 9.70 17.05
CA SER A 162 3.31 9.44 18.34
C SER A 162 2.07 8.55 18.27
N GLU A 163 1.49 8.34 17.08
CA GLU A 163 0.37 7.41 16.87
C GLU A 163 0.80 6.08 16.24
N ALA A 164 1.75 6.09 15.30
CA ALA A 164 2.21 4.89 14.58
C ALA A 164 2.81 3.84 15.52
N SER A 165 3.65 4.28 16.46
CA SER A 165 4.36 3.40 17.39
C SER A 165 3.45 2.86 18.53
N ARG A 166 2.15 3.21 18.54
CA ARG A 166 1.14 2.62 19.46
C ARG A 166 0.67 1.24 19.01
N GLN A 167 0.79 0.91 17.72
CA GLN A 167 0.32 -0.36 17.18
C GLN A 167 1.32 -1.48 17.48
N ARG A 168 0.85 -2.54 18.16
CA ARG A 168 1.71 -3.67 18.56
C ARG A 168 1.96 -4.71 17.46
N THR A 169 1.16 -4.70 16.39
CA THR A 169 1.31 -5.64 15.27
C THR A 169 1.74 -4.91 14.01
N LEU A 170 2.55 -5.57 13.19
CA LEU A 170 2.89 -5.08 11.85
C LEU A 170 1.64 -4.76 11.03
N ILE A 171 0.57 -5.57 11.13
CA ILE A 171 -0.71 -5.33 10.43
C ILE A 171 -1.29 -3.96 10.82
N GLY A 172 -1.33 -3.64 12.12
CA GLY A 172 -1.79 -2.34 12.62
C GLY A 172 -0.91 -1.19 12.12
N LYS A 173 0.42 -1.34 12.16
CA LYS A 173 1.38 -0.35 11.66
C LYS A 173 1.23 -0.08 10.16
N LEU A 174 1.07 -1.14 9.35
CA LEU A 174 0.82 -1.04 7.90
C LEU A 174 -0.52 -0.35 7.61
N GLY A 175 -1.58 -0.79 8.29
CA GLY A 175 -2.91 -0.20 8.14
C GLY A 175 -2.94 1.28 8.51
N GLN A 176 -2.21 1.66 9.56
CA GLN A 176 -2.10 3.05 10.00
C GLN A 176 -1.23 3.91 9.08
N ALA A 177 -0.12 3.40 8.53
CA ALA A 177 0.65 4.13 7.52
C ALA A 177 -0.17 4.39 6.24
N VAL A 178 -1.00 3.42 5.84
CA VAL A 178 -1.97 3.55 4.75
C VAL A 178 -3.08 4.55 5.09
N ASP A 179 -3.64 4.48 6.30
CA ASP A 179 -4.70 5.39 6.74
C ASP A 179 -4.21 6.84 6.83
N ILE A 180 -3.04 7.07 7.45
CA ILE A 180 -2.43 8.42 7.53
C ILE A 180 -2.29 9.04 6.13
N PHE A 181 -1.89 8.28 5.10
CA PHE A 181 -1.84 8.82 3.74
C PHE A 181 -3.22 9.21 3.21
N TRP A 182 -4.22 8.33 3.30
CA TRP A 182 -5.53 8.59 2.71
C TRP A 182 -6.38 9.59 3.51
N ASN A 183 -6.16 9.70 4.82
CA ASN A 183 -6.90 10.55 5.75
C ASN A 183 -6.16 11.81 6.21
N SER A 184 -4.90 12.04 5.79
CA SER A 184 -4.20 13.32 6.00
C SER A 184 -4.96 14.51 5.41
N ILE A 185 -4.82 15.67 6.05
CA ILE A 185 -5.15 16.96 5.44
C ILE A 185 -3.90 17.41 4.67
N TYR A 186 -4.03 17.51 3.36
CA TYR A 186 -2.98 18.03 2.49
C TYR A 186 -3.14 19.54 2.34
N ASN A 187 -2.06 20.29 2.58
CA ASN A 187 -2.07 21.75 2.52
C ASN A 187 -0.86 22.27 1.73
N SER A 188 -0.76 23.60 1.65
CA SER A 188 0.22 24.34 0.86
C SER A 188 1.57 24.54 1.54
N ASP A 189 1.72 24.10 2.79
CA ASP A 189 2.85 24.48 3.66
C ASP A 189 4.18 23.78 3.24
N LEU A 190 4.13 22.97 2.18
CA LEU A 190 5.21 22.19 1.58
C LEU A 190 5.27 22.35 0.03
N ASP A 191 4.52 23.30 -0.55
CA ASP A 191 4.25 23.37 -2.00
C ASP A 191 5.50 23.65 -2.87
N ASP A 192 6.46 24.46 -2.39
CA ASP A 192 7.61 24.99 -3.18
C ASP A 192 8.41 23.91 -3.94
N LEU A 193 8.51 22.70 -3.39
CA LEU A 193 9.22 21.57 -4.01
C LEU A 193 8.31 20.59 -4.76
N LEU A 194 6.99 20.65 -4.55
CA LEU A 194 6.04 19.66 -5.06
C LEU A 194 5.20 20.18 -6.23
N GLU A 195 4.87 21.48 -6.30
CA GLU A 195 4.28 22.08 -7.50
C GLU A 195 5.20 21.93 -8.72
N GLY A 196 6.52 22.15 -8.56
CA GLY A 196 7.49 21.95 -9.64
C GLY A 196 7.52 20.52 -10.21
N ASN A 197 7.29 19.51 -9.37
CA ASN A 197 7.19 18.10 -9.78
C ASN A 197 5.79 17.74 -10.33
N MET A 198 4.72 18.42 -9.89
CA MET A 198 3.40 18.30 -10.50
C MET A 198 3.34 18.92 -11.91
N HIS A 199 3.95 20.08 -12.11
CA HIS A 199 3.82 20.84 -13.36
C HIS A 199 4.73 20.34 -14.50
N SER A 200 5.83 19.66 -14.17
CA SER A 200 6.76 19.07 -15.15
C SER A 200 6.28 17.73 -15.73
N ALA A 201 5.38 17.02 -15.05
CA ALA A 201 4.85 15.72 -15.49
C ALA A 201 3.92 15.87 -16.73
N ARG A 202 4.20 15.12 -17.81
CA ARG A 202 3.46 15.23 -19.08
C ARG A 202 1.98 14.86 -18.88
N ASN A 203 1.07 15.68 -19.40
CA ASN A 203 -0.39 15.55 -19.28
C ASN A 203 -0.97 15.69 -17.85
N HIS A 204 -0.14 16.01 -16.84
CA HIS A 204 -0.60 16.20 -15.47
C HIS A 204 -1.66 17.34 -15.37
N PRO A 205 -2.58 17.30 -14.39
CA PRO A 205 -3.44 18.43 -14.08
C PRO A 205 -2.67 19.73 -13.81
N LYS A 206 -3.23 20.86 -14.26
CA LYS A 206 -2.64 22.19 -14.02
C LYS A 206 -2.72 22.64 -12.56
N ASN A 207 -3.62 22.05 -11.77
CA ASN A 207 -3.84 22.27 -10.34
C ASN A 207 -4.86 21.23 -9.81
N PHE A 208 -5.12 21.23 -8.50
CA PHE A 208 -6.12 20.35 -7.87
C PHE A 208 -7.53 20.51 -8.46
N GLY A 209 -7.93 21.73 -8.86
CA GLY A 209 -9.23 21.98 -9.51
C GLY A 209 -9.40 21.19 -10.82
N ASP A 210 -8.38 21.21 -11.69
CA ASP A 210 -8.37 20.40 -12.91
C ASP A 210 -8.28 18.90 -12.63
N TRP A 211 -7.56 18.48 -11.58
CA TRP A 211 -7.49 17.06 -11.17
C TRP A 211 -8.86 16.56 -10.73
N VAL A 212 -9.57 17.27 -9.84
CA VAL A 212 -10.95 16.94 -9.43
C VAL A 212 -11.89 16.89 -10.64
N ARG A 213 -11.78 17.87 -11.54
CA ARG A 213 -12.58 17.93 -12.78
C ARG A 213 -12.33 16.76 -13.73
N LYS A 214 -11.08 16.30 -13.87
CA LYS A 214 -10.70 15.13 -14.68
C LYS A 214 -11.12 13.81 -14.00
N SER A 215 -11.00 13.74 -12.68
CA SER A 215 -11.34 12.56 -11.85
C SER A 215 -12.83 12.22 -11.88
N ARG A 216 -13.70 13.24 -11.98
CA ARG A 216 -15.16 13.07 -12.08
C ARG A 216 -15.67 12.55 -13.44
N LYS A 217 -14.80 12.40 -14.44
CA LYS A 217 -15.21 11.93 -15.79
C LYS A 217 -15.26 10.40 -15.84
N LYS A 218 -16.20 9.84 -16.63
CA LYS A 218 -16.26 8.39 -16.91
C LYS A 218 -14.93 7.81 -17.41
N SER A 219 -14.10 8.62 -18.07
CA SER A 219 -12.77 8.26 -18.59
C SER A 219 -11.62 8.41 -17.58
N TRP A 220 -11.88 8.54 -16.27
CA TRP A 220 -10.83 8.82 -15.28
C TRP A 220 -9.68 7.81 -15.30
N ARG A 221 -9.96 6.51 -15.48
CA ARG A 221 -8.93 5.46 -15.63
C ARG A 221 -7.96 5.72 -16.79
N ARG A 222 -8.45 6.21 -17.93
CA ARG A 222 -7.60 6.60 -19.07
C ARG A 222 -6.81 7.88 -18.79
N PHE A 223 -7.38 8.81 -18.02
CA PHE A 223 -6.71 10.06 -17.65
C PHE A 223 -5.47 9.78 -16.79
N ILE A 224 -5.59 9.06 -15.67
CA ILE A 224 -4.47 8.75 -14.77
C ILE A 224 -3.35 7.96 -15.45
N THR A 225 -3.68 7.01 -16.34
CA THR A 225 -2.68 6.23 -17.09
C THR A 225 -2.07 6.99 -18.26
N SER A 226 -2.65 8.14 -18.64
CA SER A 226 -2.09 9.03 -19.67
C SER A 226 -1.12 10.07 -19.10
N ILE A 227 -0.97 10.15 -17.78
CA ILE A 227 0.03 11.00 -17.14
C ILE A 227 1.41 10.34 -17.29
N GLY A 228 2.36 11.08 -17.84
CA GLY A 228 3.78 10.78 -17.77
C GLY A 228 4.31 11.24 -16.42
N TRP A 229 4.09 10.43 -15.39
CA TRP A 229 4.56 10.68 -14.03
C TRP A 229 6.08 10.82 -14.01
N PHE A 230 6.62 11.63 -13.08
CA PHE A 230 8.05 11.82 -12.96
C PHE A 230 8.71 10.54 -12.41
N PRO A 231 9.74 9.97 -13.09
CA PRO A 231 10.36 8.71 -12.67
C PRO A 231 11.01 8.85 -11.30
N ALA A 232 10.95 7.82 -10.47
CA ALA A 232 11.59 7.81 -9.16
C ALA A 232 13.09 7.49 -9.20
N ASP A 233 13.59 7.12 -10.39
CA ASP A 233 14.90 6.50 -10.65
C ASP A 233 15.18 5.33 -9.69
N LEU A 234 14.15 4.48 -9.54
CA LEU A 234 14.10 3.31 -8.68
C LEU A 234 13.21 2.23 -9.30
N THR A 235 13.67 0.99 -9.27
CA THR A 235 12.85 -0.22 -9.42
C THR A 235 12.16 -0.62 -8.11
N VAL A 236 11.25 -1.59 -8.18
CA VAL A 236 10.67 -2.27 -7.01
C VAL A 236 11.75 -2.81 -6.07
N THR A 237 12.81 -3.45 -6.60
CA THR A 237 13.93 -3.97 -5.80
C THR A 237 14.69 -2.86 -5.08
N GLU A 238 15.06 -1.79 -5.78
CA GLU A 238 15.85 -0.71 -5.20
C GLU A 238 15.05 0.09 -4.16
N ALA A 239 13.74 0.23 -4.32
CA ALA A 239 12.87 0.81 -3.29
C ALA A 239 12.68 -0.10 -2.06
N LEU A 240 12.84 -1.42 -2.22
CA LEU A 240 12.89 -2.38 -1.10
C LEU A 240 14.27 -2.43 -0.41
N ASP A 241 15.35 -1.99 -1.07
CA ASP A 241 16.70 -1.90 -0.49
C ASP A 241 17.04 -0.53 0.11
N ARG A 242 16.52 0.56 -0.45
CA ARG A 242 16.76 1.93 0.01
C ARG A 242 16.25 2.17 1.43
N ASN A 243 17.06 2.78 2.29
CA ASN A 243 16.61 3.21 3.61
C ASN A 243 15.57 4.33 3.49
N ILE A 244 14.42 4.15 4.12
CA ILE A 244 13.34 5.15 4.16
C ILE A 244 13.55 6.15 5.30
N GLY A 245 14.27 5.78 6.36
CA GLY A 245 14.36 6.54 7.63
C GLY A 245 15.71 7.23 7.94
N GLY A 246 16.65 7.34 6.99
CA GLY A 246 17.86 8.15 7.13
C GLY A 246 17.65 9.56 6.58
#